data_AF-A0A366G111-F1
#
_entry.id   AF-A0A366G111-F1
#
_cell.length_a   1.000
_cell.length_b   1.000
_cell.length_c   1.000
_cell.angle_alpha   90.00
_cell.angle_beta   90.00
_cell.angle_gamma   90.00
#
_symmetry.space_group_name_H-M   'P 1'
#
loop_
_entity.id
_entity.type
_entity.pdbx_description
1 polymer ?
#
loop_
_entity_poly.entity_id
_entity_poly.type
_entity_poly.pdbx_seq_one_letter_code
_entity_poly.pdbx_strand_id
1 'polypeptide(L)'
;MLTLLLVLSVILVLFSGFLYWQILEQRKVIHQIMEQDRIDESGVDPELVLTLKVLDPIAVAKRESRSARILADRLPVMVSKMVYQEVMKELEQELQEREIDVYMQLEYR
;
A
#
# COMPACT_ATOMS: atom_id res chain seq x y z
N MET A 1 -28.04 25.72 54.18
CA MET A 1 -28.91 25.29 53.06
C MET A 1 -28.55 26.03 51.77
N LEU A 2 -28.71 27.36 51.69
CA LEU A 2 -28.39 28.15 50.48
C LEU A 2 -26.91 28.04 50.05
N THR A 3 -25.97 28.12 51.00
CA THR A 3 -24.53 28.02 50.72
C THR A 3 -24.12 26.65 50.19
N LEU A 4 -24.73 25.59 50.71
CA LEU A 4 -24.49 24.21 50.27
C LEU A 4 -25.01 23.99 48.84
N LEU A 5 -26.19 24.53 48.53
CA LEU A 5 -26.75 24.52 47.18
C LEU A 5 -25.90 25.33 46.20
N LEU A 6 -25.35 26.48 46.61
CA LEU A 6 -24.44 27.30 45.81
C LEU A 6 -23.15 26.55 45.47
N VAL A 7 -22.52 25.92 46.46
CA VAL A 7 -21.29 25.14 46.25
C VAL A 7 -21.55 23.95 45.32
N LEU A 8 -22.67 23.24 45.52
CA LEU A 8 -23.06 22.12 44.65
C LEU A 8 -23.30 22.58 43.20
N SER A 9 -23.96 23.72 43.01
CA SER A 9 -24.20 24.30 41.68
C SER A 9 -22.90 24.67 40.97
N VAL A 10 -21.94 25.27 41.68
CA VAL A 10 -20.63 25.63 41.12
C VAL A 10 -19.86 24.38 40.69
N ILE A 11 -19.84 23.33 41.52
CA ILE A 11 -19.18 22.06 41.17
C ILE A 11 -19.82 21.45 39.93
N LEU A 12 -21.16 21.47 39.84
CA LEU A 12 -21.88 20.89 38.70
C LEU A 12 -21.56 21.61 37.39
N VAL A 13 -21.45 22.94 37.42
CA VAL A 13 -21.08 23.75 36.25
C VAL A 13 -19.65 23.45 35.81
N LEU A 14 -18.70 23.36 36.74
CA LEU A 14 -17.32 23.01 36.42
C LEU A 14 -17.22 21.61 35.81
N PHE A 15 -17.94 20.64 36.36
CA PHE A 15 -17.97 19.26 35.86
C PHE A 15 -18.59 19.19 34.46
N SER A 16 -19.68 19.92 34.22
CA SER A 16 -20.33 19.98 32.92
C SER A 16 -19.44 20.63 31.85
N GLY A 17 -18.75 21.72 32.19
CA GLY A 17 -17.78 22.36 31.29
C GLY A 17 -16.60 21.44 30.97
N PHE A 18 -16.10 20.73 31.97
CA PHE A 18 -15.02 19.75 31.79
C PHE A 18 -15.43 18.58 30.88
N LEU A 19 -16.61 17.99 31.10
CA LEU A 19 -17.14 16.94 30.23
C LEU A 19 -17.34 17.43 28.79
N TYR A 20 -17.85 18.66 28.62
CA TYR A 20 -18.05 19.24 27.29
C TYR A 20 -16.72 19.42 26.55
N TRP A 21 -15.68 19.90 27.24
CA TRP A 21 -14.34 20.00 26.70
C TRP A 21 -13.78 18.63 26.31
N GLN A 22 -13.93 17.62 27.17
CA GLN A 22 -13.48 16.26 26.91
C GLN A 22 -14.18 15.63 25.70
N ILE A 23 -15.49 15.87 25.52
CA ILE A 23 -16.24 15.40 24.35
C ILE A 23 -15.74 16.07 23.07
N LEU A 24 -15.37 17.36 23.12
CA LEU A 24 -14.80 18.06 21.97
C LEU A 24 -13.42 17.50 21.58
N GLU A 25 -12.56 17.18 22.55
CA GLU A 25 -11.27 16.53 22.29
C GLU A 25 -11.46 15.11 21.75
N GLN A 26 -12.37 14.32 22.32
CA GLN A 26 -12.69 12.99 21.82
C GLN A 26 -13.25 13.04 20.39
N ARG A 27 -14.09 14.03 20.07
CA ARG A 27 -14.59 14.22 18.70
C ARG A 27 -13.48 14.51 17.71
N LYS A 28 -12.44 15.26 18.10
CA LYS A 28 -11.28 15.51 17.23
C LYS A 28 -10.48 14.24 16.99
N VAL A 29 -10.27 13.43 18.03
CA VAL A 29 -9.57 12.14 17.91
C VAL A 29 -10.36 11.16 17.05
N ILE A 30 -11.68 11.06 17.24
CA ILE A 30 -12.56 10.21 16.42
C ILE A 30 -12.57 10.70 14.97
N HIS A 31 -12.64 12.01 14.74
CA HIS A 31 -12.59 12.56 13.37
C HIS A 31 -11.23 12.28 12.71
N GLN A 32 -10.14 12.39 13.45
CA GLN A 32 -8.79 12.09 12.94
C GLN A 32 -8.61 10.61 12.64
N ILE A 33 -9.14 9.72 13.49
CA ILE A 33 -9.16 8.27 13.24
C ILE A 33 -10.07 7.96 12.05
N MET A 34 -11.24 8.57 11.94
CA MET A 34 -12.13 8.43 10.78
C MET A 34 -11.54 9.01 9.50
N GLU A 35 -10.72 10.06 9.54
CA GLU A 35 -10.01 10.58 8.37
C GLU A 35 -8.86 9.67 7.95
N GLN A 36 -8.18 9.04 8.92
CA GLN A 36 -7.18 8.02 8.67
C GLN A 36 -7.80 6.74 8.09
N ASP A 37 -8.95 6.31 8.63
CA ASP A 37 -9.76 5.18 8.13
C ASP A 37 -10.54 5.53 6.86
N ARG A 38 -10.78 6.81 6.54
CA ARG A 38 -11.40 7.21 5.27
C ARG A 38 -10.50 7.02 4.06
N ILE A 39 -9.19 6.84 4.28
CA ILE A 39 -8.29 6.32 3.25
C ILE A 39 -8.66 4.85 2.94
N ASP A 40 -9.24 4.11 3.89
CA ASP A 40 -9.71 2.72 3.78
C ASP A 40 -11.22 2.56 3.49
N GLU A 41 -12.07 3.58 3.71
CA GLU A 41 -13.54 3.48 3.49
C GLU A 41 -13.98 3.68 2.03
N SER A 42 -13.06 3.94 1.10
CA SER A 42 -13.36 3.70 -0.31
C SER A 42 -13.41 2.18 -0.44
N GLY A 43 -14.59 1.57 -0.45
CA GLY A 43 -14.80 0.11 -0.55
C GLY A 43 -14.32 -0.54 -1.85
N VAL A 44 -13.21 -0.03 -2.40
CA VAL A 44 -12.32 -0.66 -3.33
C VAL A 44 -11.34 -1.43 -2.46
N ASP A 45 -11.34 -2.77 -2.54
CA ASP A 45 -10.25 -3.56 -1.97
C ASP A 45 -8.91 -2.87 -2.30
N PRO A 46 -8.00 -2.69 -1.33
CA PRO A 46 -6.75 -1.99 -1.58
C PRO A 46 -5.99 -2.66 -2.74
N GLU A 47 -5.97 -2.01 -3.89
CA GLU A 47 -5.30 -2.53 -5.09
C GLU A 47 -3.78 -2.28 -4.96
N LEU A 48 -3.02 -3.35 -4.74
CA LEU A 48 -1.57 -3.30 -4.70
C LEU A 48 -0.99 -3.37 -6.12
N VAL A 49 -0.54 -2.22 -6.65
CA VAL A 49 0.14 -2.15 -7.96
C VAL A 49 1.65 -2.19 -7.76
N LEU A 50 2.28 -3.29 -8.19
CA LEU A 50 3.74 -3.45 -8.19
C LEU A 50 4.31 -3.21 -9.59
N THR A 51 5.20 -2.21 -9.73
CA THR A 51 5.93 -1.98 -10.99
C THR A 51 7.32 -2.55 -10.91
N LEU A 52 7.62 -3.56 -11.74
CA LEU A 52 8.94 -4.16 -11.85
C LEU A 52 9.70 -3.57 -13.06
N LYS A 53 10.93 -3.10 -12.83
CA LYS A 53 11.83 -2.62 -13.89
C LYS A 53 13.09 -3.46 -13.94
N VAL A 54 13.30 -4.14 -15.05
CA VAL A 54 14.57 -4.83 -15.34
C VAL A 54 15.60 -3.80 -15.78
N LEU A 55 16.68 -3.64 -15.01
CA LEU A 55 17.70 -2.61 -15.25
C LEU A 55 18.61 -2.92 -16.44
N ASP A 56 19.07 -4.17 -16.56
CA ASP A 56 19.91 -4.63 -17.66
C ASP A 56 19.50 -6.05 -18.11
N PRO A 57 18.57 -6.18 -19.06
CA PRO A 57 18.12 -7.49 -19.53
C PRO A 57 19.21 -8.25 -20.29
N ILE A 58 20.16 -7.55 -20.92
CA ILE A 58 21.20 -8.18 -21.73
C ILE A 58 22.22 -8.86 -20.82
N ALA A 59 22.64 -8.18 -19.75
CA ALA A 59 23.53 -8.80 -18.76
C ALA A 59 22.88 -10.03 -18.10
N VAL A 60 21.59 -9.96 -17.78
CA VAL A 60 20.82 -11.09 -17.24
C VAL A 60 20.84 -12.27 -18.20
N ALA A 61 20.49 -12.06 -19.48
CA ALA A 61 20.52 -13.11 -20.49
C ALA A 61 21.91 -13.75 -20.66
N LYS A 62 22.97 -12.93 -20.68
CA LYS A 62 24.36 -13.40 -20.83
C LYS A 62 24.84 -14.24 -19.63
N ARG A 63 24.33 -13.94 -18.43
CA ARG A 63 24.65 -14.68 -17.20
C ARG A 63 23.95 -16.04 -17.15
N GLU A 64 22.68 -16.07 -17.50
CA GLU A 64 21.85 -17.27 -17.34
C GLU A 64 22.00 -18.27 -18.50
N SER A 65 22.40 -17.84 -19.71
CA SER A 65 22.47 -18.75 -20.85
C SER A 65 23.59 -18.46 -21.86
N ARG A 66 24.32 -19.52 -22.23
CA ARG A 66 25.35 -19.47 -23.29
C ARG A 66 24.74 -19.19 -24.67
N SER A 67 23.56 -19.73 -24.94
CA SER A 67 22.83 -19.53 -26.20
C SER A 67 22.31 -18.09 -26.28
N ALA A 68 21.78 -17.58 -25.17
CA ALA A 68 21.30 -16.20 -25.07
C ALA A 68 22.44 -15.20 -25.20
N ARG A 69 23.67 -15.54 -24.78
CA ARG A 69 24.85 -14.69 -25.01
C ARG A 69 25.12 -14.43 -26.49
N ILE A 70 25.03 -15.46 -27.33
CA ILE A 70 25.22 -15.34 -28.78
C ILE A 70 24.08 -14.55 -29.43
N LEU A 71 22.84 -14.80 -29.01
CA LEU A 71 21.67 -14.08 -29.50
C LEU A 71 21.68 -12.61 -29.06
N ALA A 72 22.16 -12.31 -27.86
CA ALA A 72 22.20 -10.95 -27.33
C ALA A 72 23.11 -10.04 -28.16
N ASP A 73 24.22 -10.59 -28.68
CA ASP A 73 25.16 -9.84 -29.52
C ASP A 73 24.61 -9.59 -30.94
N ARG A 74 23.67 -10.42 -31.41
CA ARG A 74 23.09 -10.30 -32.77
C ARG A 74 21.71 -9.66 -32.82
N LEU A 75 20.89 -9.89 -31.80
CA LEU A 75 19.47 -9.51 -31.72
C LEU A 75 19.13 -9.03 -30.30
N PRO A 76 19.70 -7.90 -29.84
CA PRO A 76 19.56 -7.44 -28.46
C PRO A 76 18.10 -7.15 -28.07
N VAL A 77 17.31 -6.57 -28.98
CA VAL A 77 15.89 -6.25 -28.71
C VAL A 77 15.06 -7.51 -28.46
N MET A 78 15.32 -8.58 -29.23
CA MET A 78 14.60 -9.85 -29.07
C MET A 78 14.94 -10.49 -27.73
N VAL A 79 16.23 -10.49 -27.36
CA VAL A 79 16.68 -11.04 -26.08
C VAL A 79 16.10 -10.25 -24.91
N SER A 80 16.05 -8.92 -24.98
CA SER A 80 15.42 -8.13 -23.92
C SER A 80 13.95 -8.51 -23.72
N LYS A 81 13.19 -8.70 -24.80
CA LYS A 81 11.80 -9.15 -24.70
C LYS A 81 11.68 -10.55 -24.11
N MET A 82 12.55 -11.48 -24.52
CA MET A 82 12.57 -12.83 -23.96
C MET A 82 12.85 -12.81 -22.46
N VAL A 83 13.78 -11.97 -22.00
CA VAL A 83 14.06 -11.83 -20.57
C VAL A 83 12.86 -11.28 -19.81
N TYR A 84 12.17 -10.27 -20.36
CA TYR A 84 10.96 -9.74 -19.71
C TYR A 84 9.85 -10.79 -19.60
N GLN A 85 9.68 -11.61 -20.65
CA GLN A 85 8.71 -12.70 -20.65
C GLN A 85 9.08 -13.80 -19.64
N GLU A 86 10.36 -14.18 -19.57
CA GLU A 86 10.80 -15.22 -18.64
C GLU A 86 10.67 -14.75 -17.19
N VAL A 87 11.08 -13.51 -16.87
CA VAL A 87 10.93 -12.92 -15.53
C VAL A 87 9.46 -12.85 -15.12
N MET A 88 8.57 -12.48 -16.05
CA MET A 88 7.13 -12.47 -15.78
C MET A 88 6.62 -13.87 -15.45
N LYS A 89 7.01 -14.88 -16.24
CA LYS A 89 6.58 -16.26 -16.07
C LYS A 89 7.11 -16.89 -14.77
N GLU A 90 8.38 -16.65 -14.43
CA GLU A 90 8.96 -17.11 -13.16
C GLU A 90 8.25 -16.48 -11.97
N LEU A 91 7.97 -15.17 -12.03
CA LEU A 91 7.25 -14.46 -10.97
C LEU A 91 5.79 -14.94 -10.85
N GLU A 92 5.10 -15.17 -11.97
CA GLU A 92 3.75 -15.73 -12.00
C GLU A 92 3.72 -17.12 -11.34
N GLN A 93 4.71 -17.96 -11.63
CA GLN A 93 4.84 -19.27 -11.00
C GLN A 93 5.08 -19.16 -9.50
N GLU A 94 6.00 -18.31 -9.04
CA GLU A 94 6.27 -18.12 -7.61
C GLU A 94 5.05 -17.59 -6.83
N LEU A 95 4.25 -16.73 -7.45
CA LEU A 95 3.04 -16.19 -6.85
C LEU A 95 1.92 -17.23 -6.83
N GLN A 96 1.79 -18.02 -7.90
CA GLN A 96 0.84 -19.14 -7.97
C GLN A 96 1.17 -20.23 -6.95
N GLU A 97 2.45 -20.55 -6.72
CA GLU A 97 2.90 -21.49 -5.68
C GLU A 97 2.51 -21.02 -4.27
N ARG A 98 2.33 -19.72 -4.08
CA ARG A 98 1.84 -19.11 -2.82
C ARG A 98 0.33 -18.88 -2.81
N GLU A 99 -0.38 -19.37 -3.81
CA GLU A 99 -1.83 -19.20 -3.99
C GLU A 99 -2.27 -17.72 -4.07
N ILE A 100 -1.40 -16.84 -4.58
CA ILE A 100 -1.68 -15.42 -4.77
C ILE A 100 -2.11 -15.20 -6.23
N ASP A 101 -3.39 -14.86 -6.42
CA ASP A 101 -3.93 -14.52 -7.73
C ASP A 101 -3.55 -13.08 -8.10
N VAL A 102 -2.85 -12.90 -9.23
CA VAL A 102 -2.33 -11.60 -9.65
C VAL A 102 -2.57 -11.36 -11.13
N TYR A 103 -2.89 -10.12 -11.48
CA TYR A 103 -2.91 -9.68 -12.88
C TYR A 103 -1.54 -9.10 -13.26
N MET A 104 -0.85 -9.74 -14.20
CA MET A 104 0.46 -9.29 -14.68
C MET A 104 0.36 -8.71 -16.09
N GLN A 105 0.92 -7.52 -16.30
CA GLN A 105 0.97 -6.86 -17.60
C GLN A 105 2.37 -6.30 -17.88
N LEU A 106 2.87 -6.52 -19.10
CA LEU A 106 4.13 -5.95 -19.58
C LEU A 106 3.89 -4.61 -20.29
N GLU A 107 4.48 -3.53 -19.78
CA GLU A 107 4.57 -2.24 -20.47
C GLU A 107 5.96 -2.08 -21.12
N TYR A 108 6.00 -1.89 -22.44
CA TYR A 108 7.22 -1.51 -23.15
C TYR A 108 7.34 0.02 -23.16
N ARG A 109 8.32 0.56 -22.43
CA ARG A 109 8.70 1.98 -22.46
C ARG A 109 10.02 2.18 -23.17
#